data_AF-A0AAV6KIQ2-F1
#
_entry.id   AF-A0AAV6KIQ2-F1
#
_cell.length_a   1.000
_cell.length_b   1.000
_cell.length_c   1.000
_cell.angle_alpha   90.00
_cell.angle_beta   90.00
_cell.angle_gamma   90.00
#
_symmetry.space_group_name_H-M   'P 1'
#
loop_
_entity.id
_entity.type
_entity.pdbx_description
1 polymer ?
#
loop_
_entity_poly.entity_id
_entity_poly.type
_entity_poly.pdbx_seq_one_letter_code
_entity_poly.pdbx_strand_id
1 'polypeptide(L)'
;MEQMSARRSASMKWKGVICPIMEKKFKGLFNVSKTWAISRSSDDLYEVRCNPSVSVNISSRSCSCGEWQINSFPCAHAFCALKRGGKNLNDYVDHYYSVDAFHNTYSKSINPVPTIWKDVSVGSDANVLLPPLCNKRLMSTQHCR
;
A
#
# COMPACT_ATOMS: atom_id res chain seq x y z
N MET A 1 -19.18 -7.09 11.64
CA MET A 1 -18.38 -7.36 12.86
C MET A 1 -17.29 -8.41 12.63
N GLU A 2 -17.58 -9.51 11.92
CA GLU A 2 -16.63 -10.61 11.68
C GLU A 2 -15.32 -10.18 11.00
N GLN A 3 -15.40 -9.34 9.96
CA GLN A 3 -14.19 -8.85 9.28
C GLN A 3 -13.24 -8.09 10.20
N MET A 4 -13.76 -7.27 11.13
CA MET A 4 -12.94 -6.54 12.11
C MET A 4 -12.26 -7.50 13.07
N SER A 5 -12.99 -8.50 13.56
CA SER A 5 -12.47 -9.55 14.44
C SER A 5 -11.39 -10.39 13.75
N ALA A 6 -11.61 -10.76 12.49
CA ALA A 6 -10.65 -11.51 11.68
C ALA A 6 -9.37 -10.71 11.44
N ARG A 7 -9.48 -9.41 11.08
CA ARG A 7 -8.31 -8.53 10.89
C ARG A 7 -7.50 -8.36 12.17
N ARG A 8 -8.14 -8.16 13.32
CA ARG A 8 -7.45 -8.16 14.62
C ARG A 8 -6.73 -9.48 14.88
N SER A 9 -7.44 -10.60 14.76
CA SER A 9 -6.87 -11.91 15.05
C SER A 9 -5.69 -12.24 14.12
N ALA A 10 -5.74 -11.76 12.87
CA ALA A 10 -4.63 -11.86 11.93
C ALA A 10 -3.43 -10.98 12.37
N SER A 11 -3.68 -9.72 12.74
CA SER A 11 -2.60 -8.79 13.09
C SER A 11 -1.82 -9.21 14.33
N MET A 12 -2.47 -9.86 15.30
CA MET A 12 -1.81 -10.37 16.51
C MET A 12 -0.70 -11.40 16.23
N LYS A 13 -0.72 -12.02 15.05
CA LYS A 13 0.28 -13.02 14.65
C LYS A 13 1.50 -12.39 13.98
N TRP A 14 1.42 -11.12 13.60
CA TRP A 14 2.47 -10.43 12.85
C TRP A 14 3.52 -9.88 13.81
N LYS A 15 4.81 -10.15 13.53
CA LYS A 15 5.96 -9.72 14.35
C LYS A 15 6.89 -8.73 13.64
N GLY A 16 6.61 -8.42 12.38
CA GLY A 16 7.41 -7.52 11.56
C GLY A 16 7.12 -6.05 11.84
N VAL A 17 7.98 -5.16 11.34
CA VAL A 17 7.78 -3.70 11.43
C VAL A 17 6.64 -3.25 10.50
N ILE A 18 6.59 -3.84 9.29
CA ILE A 18 5.60 -3.52 8.26
C ILE A 18 4.64 -4.68 8.04
N CYS A 19 3.43 -4.39 7.58
CA CYS A 19 2.41 -5.40 7.35
C CYS A 19 2.89 -6.47 6.34
N PRO A 20 2.58 -7.76 6.53
CA PRO A 20 3.04 -8.84 5.64
C PRO A 20 2.66 -8.65 4.16
N ILE A 21 1.54 -7.98 3.90
CA ILE A 21 1.11 -7.63 2.53
C ILE A 21 2.13 -6.70 1.87
N MET A 22 2.65 -5.73 2.62
CA MET A 22 3.64 -4.77 2.14
C MET A 22 5.03 -5.40 2.04
N GLU A 23 5.39 -6.29 2.97
CA GLU A 23 6.61 -7.11 2.85
C GLU A 23 6.59 -7.96 1.57
N LYS A 24 5.44 -8.59 1.27
CA LYS A 24 5.25 -9.33 0.02
C LYS A 24 5.36 -8.40 -1.19
N LYS A 25 4.85 -7.17 -1.11
CA LYS A 25 5.01 -6.15 -2.16
C LYS A 25 6.49 -5.86 -2.41
N PHE A 26 7.30 -5.64 -1.37
CA PHE A 26 8.75 -5.48 -1.51
C PHE A 26 9.44 -6.65 -2.21
N LYS A 27 9.07 -7.89 -1.85
CA LYS A 27 9.59 -9.08 -2.55
C LYS A 27 9.21 -9.10 -4.03
N GLY A 28 8.01 -8.64 -4.36
CA GLY A 28 7.56 -8.46 -5.75
C GLY A 28 8.39 -7.43 -6.50
N LEU A 29 8.64 -6.27 -5.88
CA LEU A 29 9.46 -5.20 -6.48
C LEU A 29 10.88 -5.68 -6.79
N PHE A 30 11.50 -6.45 -5.88
CA PHE A 30 12.82 -7.03 -6.12
C PHE A 30 12.89 -7.84 -7.41
N ASN A 31 11.86 -8.65 -7.70
CA ASN A 31 11.85 -9.50 -8.91
C ASN A 31 11.74 -8.69 -10.20
N VAL A 32 11.00 -7.56 -10.16
CA VAL A 32 10.84 -6.65 -11.30
C VAL A 32 12.13 -5.87 -11.54
N SER A 33 12.73 -5.37 -10.46
CA SER A 33 13.77 -4.35 -10.57
C SER A 33 15.20 -4.90 -10.65
N LYS A 34 15.38 -6.22 -10.42
CA LYS A 34 16.70 -6.88 -10.37
C LYS A 34 17.56 -6.73 -11.64
N THR A 35 16.96 -6.51 -12.80
CA THR A 35 17.66 -6.43 -14.09
C THR A 35 18.06 -5.00 -14.47
N TRP A 36 17.55 -3.99 -13.78
CA TRP A 36 17.76 -2.60 -14.16
C TRP A 36 19.13 -2.10 -13.73
N ALA A 37 19.80 -1.40 -14.64
CA ALA A 37 21.04 -0.69 -14.33
C ALA A 37 20.72 0.63 -13.60
N ILE A 38 21.52 0.96 -12.59
CA ILE A 38 21.32 2.16 -11.78
C ILE A 38 22.61 2.98 -11.80
N SER A 39 22.49 4.25 -12.17
CA SER A 39 23.57 5.24 -12.11
C SER A 39 23.31 6.19 -10.95
N ARG A 40 24.33 6.46 -10.12
CA ARG A 40 24.21 7.43 -9.03
C ARG A 40 24.69 8.80 -9.54
N SER A 41 23.82 9.80 -9.50
CA SER A 41 24.12 11.17 -9.92
C SER A 41 24.62 12.04 -8.76
N SER A 42 24.09 11.84 -7.56
CA SER A 42 24.56 12.45 -6.31
C SER A 42 24.29 11.50 -5.13
N ASP A 43 24.56 11.91 -3.89
CA ASP A 43 24.41 11.03 -2.72
C ASP A 43 23.02 10.40 -2.59
N ASP A 44 21.96 11.16 -2.91
CA ASP A 44 20.57 10.70 -2.82
C ASP A 44 19.83 10.71 -4.19
N LEU A 45 20.48 11.06 -5.30
CA LEU A 45 19.87 11.12 -6.63
C LEU A 45 20.39 9.99 -7.53
N TYR A 46 19.46 9.24 -8.12
CA TYR A 46 19.73 8.07 -8.93
C TYR A 46 18.95 8.13 -10.25
N GLU A 47 19.59 7.67 -11.31
CA GLU A 47 18.96 7.33 -12.57
C GLU A 47 18.78 5.82 -12.64
N VAL A 48 17.54 5.36 -12.83
CA VAL A 48 17.23 3.95 -13.11
C VAL A 48 17.02 3.80 -14.61
N ARG A 49 17.89 3.04 -15.25
CA ARG A 49 17.85 2.76 -16.69
C ARG A 49 16.87 1.65 -16.97
N CYS A 50 15.61 2.05 -17.07
CA CYS A 50 14.50 1.28 -17.64
C CYS A 50 14.01 1.97 -18.91
N ASN A 51 12.94 1.46 -19.53
CA ASN A 51 12.36 2.05 -20.74
C ASN A 51 10.94 2.55 -20.46
N PRO A 52 10.72 3.86 -20.26
CA PRO A 52 11.71 4.96 -20.26
C PRO A 52 12.55 5.05 -18.97
N SER A 53 13.71 5.72 -19.02
CA SER A 53 14.54 5.96 -17.82
C SER A 53 13.81 6.85 -16.81
N VAL A 54 14.04 6.57 -15.53
CA VAL A 54 13.35 7.23 -14.41
C VAL A 54 14.39 7.80 -13.44
N SER A 55 14.14 9.01 -12.94
CA SER A 55 14.94 9.62 -11.88
C SER A 55 14.30 9.36 -10.51
N VAL A 56 15.14 9.07 -9.52
CA VAL A 56 14.73 8.79 -8.15
C VAL A 56 15.56 9.65 -7.21
N ASN A 57 14.90 10.43 -6.37
CA ASN A 57 15.52 11.19 -5.31
C ASN A 57 15.08 10.61 -3.95
N ILE A 58 16.03 10.01 -3.25
CA ILE A 58 15.81 9.28 -1.99
C ILE A 58 15.49 10.24 -0.85
N SER A 59 16.18 11.38 -0.74
CA SER A 59 15.99 12.33 0.38
C SER A 59 14.60 12.96 0.34
N SER A 60 14.11 13.30 -0.85
CA SER A 60 12.75 13.82 -1.07
C SER A 60 11.67 12.74 -1.17
N ARG A 61 12.03 11.45 -1.08
CA ARG A 61 11.13 10.31 -1.28
C ARG A 61 10.32 10.41 -2.59
N SER A 62 10.99 10.83 -3.67
CA SER A 62 10.33 11.10 -4.94
C SER A 62 10.89 10.25 -6.08
N CYS A 63 10.01 9.95 -7.03
CA CYS A 63 10.33 9.22 -8.25
C CYS A 63 9.62 9.89 -9.42
N SER A 64 10.27 10.04 -10.57
CA SER A 64 9.63 10.67 -11.74
C SER A 64 8.45 9.87 -12.30
N CYS A 65 8.29 8.60 -11.91
CA CYS A 65 7.08 7.83 -12.22
C CYS A 65 5.86 8.19 -11.35
N GLY A 66 6.03 9.02 -10.31
CA GLY A 66 4.96 9.54 -9.45
C GLY A 66 4.39 8.55 -8.40
N GLU A 67 4.59 7.26 -8.59
CA GLU A 67 3.99 6.24 -7.71
C GLU A 67 4.43 6.33 -6.24
N TRP A 68 5.67 6.75 -5.97
CA TRP A 68 6.15 6.84 -4.60
C TRP A 68 5.44 7.96 -3.84
N GLN A 69 5.26 9.11 -4.49
CA GLN A 69 4.58 10.27 -3.92
C GLN A 69 3.08 10.00 -3.68
N ILE A 70 2.43 9.27 -4.58
CA ILE A 70 1.00 8.96 -4.48
C ILE A 70 0.73 7.92 -3.39
N ASN A 71 1.56 6.88 -3.33
CA ASN A 71 1.31 5.75 -2.44
C ASN A 71 2.04 5.88 -1.09
N SER A 72 2.92 6.88 -0.92
CA SER A 72 3.86 6.97 0.22
C SER A 72 4.63 5.66 0.48
N PHE A 73 4.81 4.87 -0.58
CA PHE A 73 5.46 3.57 -0.57
C PHE A 73 6.41 3.47 -1.78
N PRO A 74 7.66 3.01 -1.60
CA PRO A 74 8.61 2.93 -2.70
C PRO A 74 8.07 2.12 -3.88
N CYS A 75 8.09 2.69 -5.08
CA CYS A 75 7.84 1.96 -6.32
C CYS A 75 9.06 1.08 -6.69
N ALA A 76 8.99 0.31 -7.79
CA ALA A 76 10.09 -0.55 -8.21
C ALA A 76 11.41 0.22 -8.45
N HIS A 77 11.33 1.41 -9.05
CA HIS A 77 12.48 2.27 -9.30
C HIS A 77 13.10 2.75 -7.97
N ALA A 78 12.25 3.22 -7.06
CA ALA A 78 12.65 3.67 -5.74
C ALA A 78 13.29 2.57 -4.89
N PHE A 79 12.70 1.38 -4.93
CA PHE A 79 13.23 0.19 -4.27
C PHE A 79 14.67 -0.11 -4.72
N CYS A 80 14.91 -0.04 -6.03
CA CYS A 80 16.24 -0.24 -6.61
C CYS A 80 17.25 0.81 -6.13
N ALA A 81 16.88 2.09 -6.18
CA ALA A 81 17.74 3.18 -5.71
C ALA A 81 18.07 3.04 -4.21
N LEU A 82 17.07 2.74 -3.38
CA LEU A 82 17.25 2.51 -1.93
C LEU A 82 18.21 1.35 -1.65
N LYS A 83 18.06 0.23 -2.37
CA LYS A 83 18.97 -0.91 -2.27
C LYS A 83 20.40 -0.54 -2.70
N ARG A 84 20.55 0.19 -3.80
CA ARG A 84 21.85 0.64 -4.30
C ARG A 84 22.53 1.62 -3.35
N GLY A 85 21.75 2.47 -2.66
CA GLY A 85 22.21 3.38 -1.63
C GLY A 85 22.43 2.75 -0.25
N GLY A 86 22.23 1.43 -0.09
CA GLY A 86 22.40 0.74 1.18
C GLY A 86 21.42 1.18 2.27
N LYS A 87 20.27 1.75 1.88
CA LYS A 87 19.27 2.29 2.82
C LYS A 87 18.34 1.18 3.30
N ASN A 88 17.89 1.29 4.55
CA ASN A 88 16.85 0.40 5.09
C ASN A 88 15.50 0.78 4.50
N LEU A 89 14.85 -0.13 3.78
CA LEU A 89 13.58 0.14 3.10
C LEU A 89 12.46 0.60 4.05
N ASN A 90 12.43 0.06 5.28
CA ASN A 90 11.40 0.36 6.26
C ASN A 90 11.39 1.85 6.65
N ASP A 91 12.53 2.52 6.61
CA ASP A 91 12.65 3.95 6.96
C ASP A 91 12.00 4.87 5.92
N TYR A 92 11.72 4.33 4.73
CA TYR A 92 11.21 5.02 3.55
C TYR A 92 9.77 4.67 3.22
N VAL A 93 9.10 3.95 4.12
CA VAL A 93 7.68 3.61 4.06
C VAL A 93 6.95 4.44 5.11
N ASP A 94 5.75 4.91 4.78
CA ASP A 94 4.91 5.64 5.74
C ASP A 94 4.43 4.73 6.90
N HIS A 95 4.26 5.32 8.09
CA HIS A 95 3.81 4.63 9.29
C HIS A 95 2.47 3.90 9.10
N TYR A 96 1.62 4.38 8.19
CA TYR A 96 0.33 3.73 7.86
C TYR A 96 0.45 2.27 7.41
N TYR A 97 1.62 1.86 6.92
CA TYR A 97 1.89 0.49 6.51
C TYR A 97 2.51 -0.39 7.61
N SER A 98 2.78 0.18 8.79
CA SER A 98 3.33 -0.55 9.92
C SER A 98 2.33 -1.55 10.51
N VAL A 99 2.84 -2.61 11.11
CA VAL A 99 2.00 -3.54 11.88
C VAL A 99 1.32 -2.82 13.05
N ASP A 100 2.03 -1.90 13.70
CA ASP A 100 1.52 -1.12 14.83
C ASP A 100 0.32 -0.26 14.43
N ALA A 101 0.40 0.48 13.31
CA ALA A 101 -0.72 1.27 12.80
C ALA A 101 -1.93 0.38 12.48
N PHE A 102 -1.69 -0.78 11.87
CA PHE A 102 -2.76 -1.73 11.57
C PHE A 102 -3.38 -2.27 12.86
N HIS A 103 -2.56 -2.69 13.84
CA HIS A 103 -3.03 -3.19 15.13
C HIS A 103 -3.89 -2.16 15.86
N ASN A 104 -3.42 -0.90 15.92
CA ASN A 104 -4.14 0.20 16.56
C ASN A 104 -5.49 0.46 15.88
N THR A 105 -5.53 0.41 14.54
CA THR A 105 -6.76 0.60 13.75
C THR A 105 -7.81 -0.46 14.07
N TYR A 106 -7.43 -1.73 14.25
CA TYR A 106 -8.34 -2.84 14.51
C TYR A 106 -8.42 -3.25 15.99
N SER A 107 -7.87 -2.46 16.91
CA SER A 107 -7.79 -2.74 18.35
C SER A 107 -9.17 -2.81 19.04
N LYS A 108 -10.18 -2.05 18.58
CA LYS A 108 -11.53 -1.99 19.17
C LYS A 108 -12.58 -2.84 18.46
N SER A 109 -13.38 -3.58 19.24
CA SER A 109 -14.40 -4.49 18.70
C SER A 109 -15.64 -3.69 18.28
N ILE A 110 -16.27 -4.11 17.18
CA ILE A 110 -17.63 -3.70 16.87
C ILE A 110 -18.55 -4.71 17.54
N ASN A 111 -19.31 -4.25 18.53
CA ASN A 111 -20.24 -5.10 19.25
C ASN A 111 -21.47 -5.39 18.38
N PRO A 112 -22.05 -6.60 18.44
CA PRO A 112 -23.31 -6.91 17.76
C PRO A 112 -24.42 -6.00 18.30
N VAL A 113 -25.31 -5.57 17.41
CA VAL A 113 -26.54 -4.86 17.81
C VAL A 113 -27.61 -5.91 18.10
N PRO A 114 -28.12 -6.01 19.34
CA PRO A 114 -29.18 -6.96 19.67
C PRO A 114 -30.44 -6.69 18.85
N THR A 115 -31.05 -7.74 18.30
CA THR A 115 -32.30 -7.64 17.53
C THR A 115 -33.57 -7.75 18.37
N ILE A 116 -33.44 -8.03 19.67
CA ILE A 116 -34.56 -8.27 20.60
C ILE A 116 -35.50 -7.05 20.77
N TRP A 117 -35.07 -5.85 20.37
CA TRP A 117 -35.85 -4.61 20.45
C TRP A 117 -36.24 -4.04 19.08
N LYS A 118 -36.09 -4.83 18.00
CA LYS A 118 -36.54 -4.40 16.67
C LYS A 118 -38.02 -4.69 16.51
N ASP A 119 -38.85 -3.65 16.65
CA ASP A 119 -40.23 -3.71 16.17
C ASP A 119 -40.21 -3.94 14.66
N VAL A 120 -40.62 -5.13 14.22
CA VAL A 120 -40.72 -5.48 12.80
C VAL A 120 -41.93 -4.75 12.22
N SER A 121 -41.68 -3.58 11.65
CA SER A 121 -42.54 -2.97 10.63
C SER A 121 -41.78 -1.92 9.83
N VAL A 122 -40.70 -2.35 9.15
CA VAL A 122 -40.22 -1.58 8.00
C VAL A 122 -41.05 -2.03 6.82
N GLY A 123 -42.12 -1.29 6.55
CA GLY A 123 -42.97 -1.48 5.39
C GLY A 123 -42.11 -1.54 4.13
N SER A 124 -42.32 -2.58 3.34
CA SER A 124 -41.93 -2.63 1.95
C SER A 124 -42.59 -1.46 1.23
N ASP A 125 -41.87 -0.38 0.94
CA ASP A 125 -41.78 0.09 -0.44
C ASP A 125 -40.79 1.24 -0.69
N ALA A 126 -40.23 1.20 -1.91
CA ALA A 126 -39.84 2.31 -2.77
C ALA A 126 -39.03 3.48 -2.17
N ASN A 127 -37.69 3.33 -2.16
CA ASN A 127 -36.71 4.36 -2.61
C ASN A 127 -35.28 3.88 -2.31
N VAL A 128 -34.90 2.69 -2.81
CA VAL A 128 -33.51 2.25 -2.76
C VAL A 128 -32.72 3.03 -3.81
N LEU A 129 -32.07 4.11 -3.41
CA LEU A 129 -31.10 4.81 -4.26
C LEU A 129 -29.96 3.84 -4.58
N LEU A 130 -29.88 3.41 -5.83
CA LEU A 130 -28.78 2.57 -6.29
C LEU A 130 -27.49 3.40 -6.31
N PRO A 131 -26.34 2.83 -5.89
CA PRO A 131 -25.06 3.49 -6.06
C PRO A 131 -24.82 3.74 -7.55
N PRO A 132 -24.19 4.88 -7.92
CA PRO A 132 -23.91 5.19 -9.31
C PRO A 132 -23.07 4.08 -9.96
N LEU A 133 -23.44 3.71 -11.18
CA LEU A 133 -22.73 2.69 -11.96
C LEU A 133 -21.31 3.19 -12.25
N CYS A 134 -20.33 2.64 -11.54
CA CYS A 134 -18.92 2.96 -11.76
C CYS A 134 -18.38 2.10 -12.92
N ASN A 135 -18.21 2.70 -14.09
CA ASN A 135 -17.41 2.11 -15.16
C ASN A 135 -15.95 2.04 -14.69
N LYS A 136 -15.50 0.83 -14.35
CA LYS A 136 -14.09 0.58 -13.98
C LYS A 136 -13.21 0.98 -15.15
N ARG A 137 -12.61 2.16 -15.09
CA ARG A 137 -11.57 2.58 -16.03
C ARG A 137 -10.35 1.71 -15.74
N LEU A 138 -10.04 0.78 -16.65
CA LEU A 138 -8.77 0.07 -16.63
C LEU A 138 -7.65 1.12 -16.76
N MET A 139 -7.05 1.50 -15.65
CA MET A 139 -5.84 2.32 -15.68
C MET A 139 -4.74 1.43 -16.28
N SER A 140 -4.30 1.77 -17.48
CA SER A 140 -3.08 1.21 -18.06
C SER A 140 -1.91 1.68 -17.19
N THR A 141 -1.49 0.84 -16.25
CA THR A 141 -0.22 1.02 -15.57
C THR A 141 0.88 0.72 -16.58
N GLN A 142 1.53 1.77 -17.09
CA GLN A 142 2.77 1.65 -17.85
C GLN A 142 3.85 1.10 -16.91
N HIS A 143 3.90 -0.22 -16.79
CA HIS A 143 5.00 -0.88 -16.11
C HIS A 143 6.19 -0.87 -17.06
N CYS A 144 7.29 -0.24 -16.64
CA CYS A 144 8.59 -0.52 -17.22
C CYS A 144 8.84 -2.04 -17.08
N ARG A 145 8.91 -2.74 -18.21
CA ARG A 145 9.32 -4.16 -18.25
C ARG A 145 10.84 -4.26 -18.19
#